data_AF-A0A3D2SEV2-F1
#
_entry.id   AF-A0A3D2SEV2-F1
#
_cell.length_a   1.000
_cell.length_b   1.000
_cell.length_c   1.000
_cell.angle_alpha   90.00
_cell.angle_beta   90.00
_cell.angle_gamma   90.00
#
_symmetry.space_group_name_H-M   'P 1'
#
loop_
_entity.id
_entity.type
_entity.pdbx_description
1 polymer ?
#
loop_
_entity_poly.entity_id
_entity_poly.type
_entity_poly.pdbx_seq_one_letter_code
_entity_poly.pdbx_strand_id
1 'polypeptide(L)'
;MKKNIRFLKNVKCRIEALPWSIWENEDTIDDLQYDKKRKRLKGEVMHIQNQIRGYILAKYGEGDLLHEFSHYSFFTQGFIADPFNVVNNEAWSDGKKSFLYFTDKLIDFAEAEESVNSIDWRKNITSVH
;
A
#
# COMPACT_ATOMS: atom_id res chain seq x y z
N MET A 1 11.47 8.51 15.47
CA MET A 1 10.78 8.40 14.18
C MET A 1 9.37 8.97 14.32
N LYS A 2 9.02 10.02 13.57
CA LYS A 2 7.68 10.63 13.64
C LYS A 2 6.59 9.58 13.39
N LYS A 3 5.42 9.77 14.01
CA LYS A 3 4.27 8.83 13.97
C LYS A 3 3.89 8.41 12.52
N ASN A 4 4.04 9.31 11.55
CA ASN A 4 3.66 9.09 10.15
C ASN A 4 4.56 8.08 9.43
N ILE A 5 5.88 8.21 9.54
CA ILE A 5 6.82 7.26 8.92
C ILE A 5 6.67 5.86 9.56
N ARG A 6 6.43 5.81 10.88
CA ARG A 6 6.15 4.53 11.55
C ARG A 6 4.87 3.87 11.06
N PHE A 7 3.83 4.66 10.85
CA PHE A 7 2.59 4.18 10.25
C PHE A 7 2.84 3.60 8.85
N LEU A 8 3.54 4.33 7.97
CA LEU A 8 3.82 3.86 6.61
C LEU A 8 4.68 2.59 6.58
N LYS A 9 5.73 2.52 7.42
CA LYS A 9 6.56 1.31 7.56
C LYS A 9 5.75 0.11 8.05
N ASN A 10 4.83 0.31 8.99
CA ASN A 10 3.93 -0.76 9.44
C ASN A 10 2.99 -1.23 8.32
N VAL A 11 2.47 -0.29 7.51
CA VAL A 11 1.64 -0.63 6.34
C VAL A 11 2.45 -1.43 5.32
N LYS A 12 3.68 -1.02 5.02
CA LYS A 12 4.61 -1.75 4.15
C LYS A 12 4.80 -3.19 4.63
N CYS A 13 5.13 -3.40 5.91
CA CYS A 13 5.32 -4.76 6.46
C CYS A 13 4.07 -5.65 6.29
N ARG A 14 2.86 -5.06 6.40
CA ARG A 14 1.61 -5.81 6.18
C ARG A 14 1.43 -6.18 4.72
N ILE A 15 1.79 -5.30 3.79
CA ILE A 15 1.77 -5.61 2.34
C ILE A 15 2.81 -6.70 2.03
N GLU A 16 4.01 -6.63 2.60
CA GLU A 16 5.06 -7.65 2.43
C GLU A 16 4.59 -9.04 2.89
N ALA A 17 3.84 -9.09 4.00
CA ALA A 17 3.27 -10.31 4.57
C ALA A 17 2.10 -10.91 3.77
N LEU A 18 1.49 -10.17 2.85
CA LEU A 18 0.50 -10.75 1.92
C LEU A 18 1.18 -11.83 1.07
N PRO A 19 0.48 -12.92 0.69
CA PRO A 19 1.07 -13.94 -0.17
C PRO A 19 1.40 -13.35 -1.55
N TRP A 20 2.32 -13.96 -2.30
CA TRP A 20 2.61 -13.57 -3.69
C TRP A 20 1.65 -14.22 -4.69
N SER A 21 0.98 -15.29 -4.28
CA SER A 21 -0.08 -15.96 -5.03
C SER A 21 -1.36 -15.93 -4.21
N ILE A 22 -2.50 -15.60 -4.84
CA ILE A 22 -3.79 -15.56 -4.17
C ILE A 22 -4.40 -16.97 -4.01
N TRP A 23 -3.93 -17.93 -4.81
CA TRP A 23 -4.17 -19.35 -4.63
C TRP A 23 -2.95 -20.20 -5.03
N GLU A 24 -2.80 -21.35 -4.38
CA GLU A 24 -1.78 -22.36 -4.66
C GLU A 24 -2.45 -23.58 -5.31
N ASN A 25 -1.70 -24.42 -6.04
CA ASN A 25 -2.28 -25.60 -6.72
C ASN A 25 -2.94 -26.61 -5.75
N GLU A 26 -2.61 -26.50 -4.47
CA GLU A 26 -3.15 -27.30 -3.37
C GLU A 26 -4.46 -26.75 -2.81
N ASP A 27 -4.82 -25.50 -3.13
CA ASP A 27 -6.10 -24.92 -2.75
C ASP A 27 -7.22 -25.59 -3.59
N THR A 28 -8.04 -26.43 -2.97
CA THR A 28 -9.20 -27.09 -3.60
C THR A 28 -10.52 -26.42 -3.22
N ILE A 29 -11.50 -26.39 -4.13
CA ILE A 29 -12.88 -25.89 -3.87
C ILE A 29 -13.52 -26.58 -2.65
N ASP A 30 -13.15 -27.84 -2.40
CA ASP A 30 -13.68 -28.64 -1.29
C ASP A 30 -13.06 -28.32 0.07
N ASP A 31 -12.03 -27.46 0.12
CA ASP A 31 -11.50 -27.00 1.41
C ASP A 31 -12.48 -26.01 2.05
N LEU A 32 -13.13 -26.44 3.13
CA LEU A 32 -14.04 -25.61 3.94
C LEU A 32 -13.40 -24.30 4.44
N GLN A 33 -12.07 -24.16 4.36
CA GLN A 33 -11.34 -22.95 4.70
C GLN A 33 -11.05 -22.03 3.51
N TYR A 34 -11.24 -22.48 2.26
CA TYR A 34 -10.93 -21.70 1.04
C TYR A 34 -11.65 -20.35 1.02
N ASP A 35 -12.99 -20.37 1.14
CA ASP A 35 -13.81 -19.15 1.15
C ASP A 35 -13.46 -18.23 2.33
N LYS A 36 -13.14 -18.81 3.49
CA LYS A 36 -12.75 -18.05 4.68
C LYS A 36 -11.40 -17.37 4.48
N LYS A 37 -10.39 -18.08 3.95
CA LYS A 37 -9.05 -17.57 3.61
C LYS A 37 -9.18 -16.40 2.63
N ARG A 38 -9.96 -16.57 1.56
CA ARG A 38 -10.21 -15.54 0.53
C ARG A 38 -10.92 -14.31 1.08
N LYS A 39 -11.97 -14.50 1.87
CA LYS A 39 -12.69 -13.40 2.52
C LYS A 39 -11.77 -12.61 3.47
N ARG A 40 -10.89 -13.30 4.20
CA ARG A 40 -9.91 -12.67 5.09
C ARG A 40 -8.91 -11.83 4.31
N LEU A 41 -8.30 -12.39 3.26
CA LEU A 41 -7.36 -11.68 2.40
C LEU A 41 -7.98 -10.44 1.75
N LYS A 42 -9.21 -10.58 1.21
CA LYS A 42 -9.95 -9.44 0.65
C LYS A 42 -10.16 -8.34 1.69
N GLY A 43 -10.60 -8.72 2.90
CA GLY A 43 -10.80 -7.78 4.00
C GLY A 43 -9.51 -7.07 4.42
N GLU A 44 -8.40 -7.79 4.48
CA GLU A 44 -7.09 -7.22 4.82
C GLU A 44 -6.60 -6.21 3.77
N VAL A 45 -6.70 -6.56 2.49
CA VAL A 45 -6.34 -5.66 1.38
C VAL A 45 -7.20 -4.39 1.40
N MET A 46 -8.51 -4.53 1.56
CA MET A 46 -9.41 -3.37 1.68
C MET A 46 -9.04 -2.48 2.88
N HIS A 47 -8.63 -3.09 4.00
CA HIS A 47 -8.20 -2.32 5.17
C HIS A 47 -6.90 -1.54 4.91
N ILE A 48 -5.91 -2.17 4.28
CA ILE A 48 -4.65 -1.50 3.86
C ILE A 48 -4.95 -0.35 2.91
N GLN A 49 -5.82 -0.58 1.92
CA GLN A 49 -6.25 0.44 0.96
C GLN A 49 -6.85 1.66 1.64
N ASN A 50 -7.79 1.45 2.55
CA ASN A 50 -8.43 2.55 3.27
C ASN A 50 -7.45 3.32 4.16
N GLN A 51 -6.49 2.63 4.77
CA GLN A 51 -5.44 3.26 5.57
C GLN A 51 -4.53 4.16 4.74
N ILE A 52 -4.05 3.67 3.59
CA ILE A 52 -3.22 4.47 2.67
C ILE A 52 -4.02 5.66 2.14
N ARG A 53 -5.24 5.44 1.67
CA ARG A 53 -6.13 6.51 1.19
C ARG A 53 -6.35 7.58 2.25
N GLY A 54 -6.68 7.17 3.48
CA GLY A 54 -6.90 8.08 4.60
C GLY A 54 -5.66 8.90 4.95
N TYR A 55 -4.48 8.27 4.89
CA TYR A 55 -3.21 8.97 5.06
C TYR A 55 -2.97 10.02 3.97
N ILE A 56 -3.15 9.66 2.69
CA ILE A 56 -2.97 10.59 1.57
C ILE A 56 -3.92 11.78 1.73
N LEU A 57 -5.20 11.54 1.95
CA LEU A 57 -6.19 12.61 2.11
C LEU A 57 -5.84 13.54 3.27
N ALA A 58 -5.43 12.98 4.41
CA ALA A 58 -5.10 13.77 5.59
C ALA A 58 -3.79 14.56 5.45
N LYS A 59 -2.85 14.12 4.61
CA LYS A 59 -1.53 14.74 4.44
C LYS A 59 -1.36 15.59 3.20
N TYR A 60 -1.87 15.11 2.08
CA TYR A 60 -1.66 15.67 0.75
C TYR A 60 -2.95 16.17 0.10
N GLY A 61 -4.12 15.83 0.65
CA GLY A 61 -5.41 16.23 0.10
C GLY A 61 -5.80 15.46 -1.16
N GLU A 62 -6.74 16.01 -1.93
CA GLU A 62 -7.28 15.43 -3.16
C GLU A 62 -6.44 15.77 -4.40
N GLY A 63 -5.13 15.49 -4.34
CA GLY A 63 -4.17 15.81 -5.41
C GLY A 63 -3.68 14.61 -6.21
N ASP A 64 -2.58 14.81 -6.94
CA ASP A 64 -1.98 13.82 -7.85
C ASP A 64 -1.67 12.47 -7.17
N LEU A 65 -1.23 12.49 -5.91
CA LEU A 65 -0.97 11.26 -5.15
C LEU A 65 -2.22 10.40 -4.94
N LEU A 66 -3.38 11.02 -4.72
CA LEU A 66 -4.63 10.29 -4.57
C LEU A 66 -5.10 9.73 -5.92
N HIS A 67 -4.92 10.51 -6.99
CA HIS A 67 -5.21 10.05 -8.35
C HIS A 67 -4.31 8.88 -8.75
N GLU A 68 -3.00 8.96 -8.50
CA GLU A 68 -2.04 7.87 -8.70
C GLU A 68 -2.45 6.62 -7.91
N PHE A 69 -2.77 6.77 -6.62
CA PHE A 69 -3.24 5.67 -5.78
C PHE A 69 -4.47 4.95 -6.34
N SER A 70 -5.39 5.67 -6.99
CA SER A 70 -6.59 5.07 -7.57
C SER A 70 -6.29 4.07 -8.70
N HIS A 71 -5.13 4.17 -9.35
CA HIS A 71 -4.66 3.24 -10.38
C HIS A 71 -4.04 1.97 -9.81
N TYR A 72 -3.62 1.97 -8.55
CA TYR A 72 -2.90 0.85 -7.95
C TYR A 72 -3.78 -0.19 -7.27
N SER A 73 -5.12 -0.04 -7.24
CA SER A 73 -6.01 -0.93 -6.50
C SER A 73 -5.92 -2.41 -6.93
N PHE A 74 -5.76 -3.32 -5.96
CA PHE A 74 -5.82 -4.78 -6.16
C PHE A 74 -7.09 -5.25 -6.90
N PHE A 75 -8.16 -4.45 -6.88
CA PHE A 75 -9.46 -4.82 -7.41
C PHE A 75 -9.73 -4.30 -8.83
N THR A 76 -8.86 -3.44 -9.39
CA THR A 76 -9.09 -2.85 -10.72
C THR A 76 -8.60 -3.70 -11.90
N GLN A 77 -7.93 -4.86 -11.68
CA GLN A 77 -7.39 -5.66 -12.79
C GLN A 77 -7.59 -7.19 -12.77
N GLY A 78 -8.40 -7.80 -11.88
CA GLY A 78 -8.61 -9.26 -12.02
C GLY A 78 -9.34 -10.00 -10.93
N PHE A 79 -9.98 -9.33 -9.97
CA PHE A 79 -10.60 -10.06 -8.86
C PHE A 79 -11.89 -10.82 -9.24
N ILE A 80 -12.38 -10.70 -10.47
CA ILE A 80 -13.72 -11.15 -10.87
C ILE A 80 -13.67 -11.76 -12.28
N ALA A 81 -13.28 -13.04 -12.39
CA ALA A 81 -13.73 -13.88 -13.51
C ALA A 81 -13.65 -15.38 -13.17
N ASP A 82 -12.56 -15.85 -12.53
CA ASP A 82 -12.38 -17.29 -12.24
C ASP A 82 -11.44 -17.49 -11.04
N PRO A 83 -11.87 -18.05 -9.90
CA PRO A 83 -11.06 -18.15 -8.68
C PRO A 83 -9.74 -18.93 -8.82
N PHE A 84 -9.63 -19.82 -9.80
CA PHE A 84 -8.51 -20.75 -10.03
C PHE A 84 -7.80 -20.51 -11.37
N ASN A 85 -7.65 -19.24 -11.75
CA ASN A 85 -6.90 -18.84 -12.94
C ASN A 85 -5.51 -18.30 -12.58
N VAL A 86 -4.47 -18.78 -13.27
CA VAL A 86 -3.08 -18.35 -13.07
C VAL A 86 -2.91 -16.85 -13.33
N VAL A 87 -3.70 -16.30 -14.27
CA VAL A 87 -3.76 -14.86 -14.57
C VAL A 87 -4.11 -14.04 -13.33
N ASN A 88 -4.89 -14.60 -12.39
CA ASN A 88 -5.19 -13.89 -11.14
C ASN A 88 -4.01 -13.86 -10.17
N ASN A 89 -3.14 -14.87 -10.17
CA ASN A 89 -1.92 -14.85 -9.37
C ASN A 89 -0.94 -13.80 -9.91
N GLU A 90 -0.86 -13.65 -11.24
CA GLU A 90 -0.07 -12.59 -11.88
C GLU A 90 -0.62 -11.20 -11.53
N ALA A 91 -1.92 -10.97 -11.76
CA ALA A 91 -2.56 -9.70 -11.42
C ALA A 91 -2.44 -9.36 -9.92
N TRP A 92 -2.55 -10.36 -9.05
CA TRP A 92 -2.33 -10.20 -7.61
C TRP A 92 -0.89 -9.82 -7.28
N SER A 93 0.08 -10.52 -7.85
CA SER A 93 1.51 -10.23 -7.68
C SER A 93 1.85 -8.81 -8.13
N ASP A 94 1.32 -8.37 -9.27
CA ASP A 94 1.58 -7.03 -9.79
C ASP A 94 0.87 -5.94 -8.98
N GLY A 95 -0.33 -6.22 -8.47
CA GLY A 95 -0.99 -5.39 -7.46
C GLY A 95 -0.14 -5.24 -6.20
N LYS A 96 0.42 -6.33 -5.68
CA LYS A 96 1.32 -6.30 -4.51
C LYS A 96 2.58 -5.48 -4.79
N LYS A 97 3.24 -5.68 -5.94
CA LYS A 97 4.43 -4.86 -6.33
C LYS A 97 4.09 -3.38 -6.39
N SER A 98 2.95 -3.04 -7.00
CA SER A 98 2.47 -1.67 -7.13
C SER A 98 2.24 -1.01 -5.76
N PHE A 99 1.61 -1.73 -4.83
CA PHE A 99 1.41 -1.27 -3.46
C PHE A 99 2.71 -1.05 -2.69
N LEU A 100 3.69 -1.94 -2.85
CA LEU A 100 5.00 -1.78 -2.23
C LEU A 100 5.71 -0.54 -2.78
N TYR A 101 5.77 -0.40 -4.11
CA TYR A 101 6.38 0.76 -4.76
C TYR A 101 5.75 2.08 -4.29
N PHE A 102 4.41 2.13 -4.28
CA PHE A 102 3.71 3.34 -3.86
C PHE A 102 3.91 3.64 -2.36
N THR A 103 3.95 2.61 -1.51
CA THR A 103 4.23 2.80 -0.09
C THR A 103 5.66 3.29 0.16
N ASP A 104 6.64 2.80 -0.61
CA ASP A 104 8.03 3.29 -0.55
C ASP A 104 8.13 4.76 -0.95
N LYS A 105 7.47 5.15 -2.05
CA LYS A 105 7.35 6.56 -2.45
C LYS A 105 6.80 7.45 -1.33
N LEU A 106 5.74 6.99 -0.65
CA LEU A 106 5.16 7.74 0.48
C LEU A 106 6.12 7.85 1.67
N ILE A 107 6.93 6.82 1.93
CA ILE A 107 7.96 6.84 2.98
C ILE A 107 9.03 7.87 2.62
N ASP A 108 9.53 7.84 1.38
CA ASP A 108 10.54 8.79 0.89
C ASP A 108 10.05 10.23 1.01
N PHE A 109 8.79 10.49 0.64
CA PHE A 109 8.19 11.82 0.78
C PHE A 109 8.13 12.25 2.25
N ALA A 110 7.66 11.38 3.14
CA ALA A 110 7.57 11.68 4.56
C ALA A 110 8.94 11.90 5.22
N GLU A 111 9.97 11.17 4.79
CA GLU A 111 11.36 11.32 5.26
C GLU A 111 11.99 12.63 4.74
N ALA A 112 11.77 12.97 3.46
CA ALA A 112 12.21 14.23 2.87
C ALA A 112 11.55 15.44 3.55
N GLU A 113 10.23 15.38 3.78
CA GLU A 113 9.51 16.42 4.52
C GLU A 113 10.02 16.55 5.96
N GLU A 114 10.33 15.44 6.64
CA GLU A 114 10.91 15.50 7.98
C GLU A 114 12.27 16.20 7.97
N SER A 115 13.12 15.89 6.99
CA SER A 115 14.40 16.55 6.81
C SER A 115 14.22 18.06 6.58
N VAL A 116 13.39 18.48 5.62
CA VAL A 116 13.15 19.90 5.32
C VAL A 116 12.58 20.64 6.53
N ASN A 117 11.59 20.05 7.23
CA ASN A 117 10.99 20.68 8.41
C ASN A 117 11.92 20.71 9.64
N SER A 118 12.99 19.92 9.64
CA SER A 118 14.01 19.94 10.70
C SER A 118 15.07 21.03 10.49
N ILE A 119 15.14 21.59 9.29
CA ILE A 119 16.04 22.70 8.97
C ILE A 119 15.42 23.99 9.52
N ASP A 120 16.07 24.56 10.54
CA ASP A 120 15.74 25.89 11.05
C ASP A 120 16.27 26.95 10.06
N TRP A 121 15.48 27.22 9.03
CA TRP A 121 15.79 28.19 7.98
C TRP A 121 16.07 29.60 8.54
N ARG A 122 15.60 29.93 9.76
CA ARG A 122 15.87 31.22 10.40
C ARG A 122 17.32 31.40 10.83
N LYS A 123 18.05 30.32 11.15
CA LYS A 123 19.48 30.39 11.50
C LYS A 123 20.39 30.62 10.29
N ASN A 124 19.96 30.21 9.11
CA ASN A 124 20.74 30.41 7.88
C ASN A 124 20.65 31.85 7.37
N ILE A 125 19.55 32.56 7.64
CA ILE A 125 19.35 33.95 7.20
C ILE A 125 20.18 34.95 8.03
N THR A 126 20.39 34.69 9.33
CA THR A 126 21.17 35.59 10.20
C THR A 126 22.68 35.42 10.10
N SER A 127 23.18 34.43 9.36
CA SER A 127 24.63 34.20 9.17
C SER A 127 25.23 34.93 7.96
N VAL A 128 24.43 35.71 7.22
CA VAL A 128 24.84 36.44 6.01
C VAL A 128 25.02 37.95 6.26
N HIS A 129 25.35 38.36 7.50
CA HIS A 129 25.74 39.74 7.82
C HIS A 129 27.13 39.79 8.44
#